data_AF-A0A7V4E2W5-F1
#
_entry.id   AF-A0A7V4E2W5-F1
#
_cell.length_a   1.000
_cell.length_b   1.000
_cell.length_c   1.000
_cell.angle_alpha   90.00
_cell.angle_beta   90.00
_cell.angle_gamma   90.00
#
_symmetry.space_group_name_H-M   'P 1'
#
loop_
_entity.id
_entity.type
_entity.pdbx_description
1 polymer ?
#
loop_
_entity_poly.entity_id
_entity_poly.type
_entity_poly.pdbx_seq_one_letter_code
_entity_poly.pdbx_strand_id
1 'polypeptide(L)'
;IKLVRDIDILKELKNENLLLKVGFSCDTKDFLEEGEKKLKEKGLAICVVNPAETISNKEIKATLLFENGDKKELPKMSKKDFALKLLEEIELWLKEKRPIQ
;
A
#
# COMPACT_ATOMS: atom_id res chain seq x y z
N ILE A 1 26.58 -14.16 12.33
CA ILE A 1 25.28 -13.93 13.01
C ILE A 1 24.24 -14.80 12.32
N LYS A 2 23.42 -15.55 13.06
CA LYS A 2 22.31 -16.35 12.51
C LYS A 2 21.00 -15.66 12.85
N LEU A 3 20.25 -15.25 11.83
CA LEU A 3 18.94 -14.61 12.00
C LEU A 3 17.83 -15.66 11.93
N VAL A 4 16.76 -15.42 12.67
CA VAL A 4 15.51 -16.18 12.59
C VAL A 4 14.42 -15.25 12.07
N ARG A 5 13.48 -15.79 11.28
CA ARG A 5 12.38 -15.01 10.71
C ARG A 5 11.42 -14.60 11.83
N ASP A 6 11.10 -13.31 11.87
CA ASP A 6 10.12 -12.76 12.79
C ASP A 6 8.68 -12.98 12.27
N ILE A 7 7.71 -12.78 13.15
CA ILE A 7 6.28 -12.92 12.86
C ILE A 7 5.84 -11.81 11.89
N ASP A 8 5.02 -12.17 10.88
CA ASP A 8 4.44 -11.18 9.97
C ASP A 8 3.18 -10.56 10.56
N ILE A 9 3.37 -9.46 11.31
CA ILE A 9 2.28 -8.78 12.04
C ILE A 9 1.07 -8.48 11.15
N LEU A 10 1.28 -8.02 9.91
CA LEU A 10 0.19 -7.65 9.01
C LEU A 10 -0.64 -8.87 8.56
N LYS A 11 0.01 -10.02 8.41
CA LYS A 11 -0.64 -11.28 8.07
C LYS A 11 -1.43 -11.85 9.26
N GLU A 12 -0.91 -11.69 10.48
CA GLU A 12 -1.56 -12.18 11.70
C GLU A 12 -2.80 -11.37 12.11
N LEU A 13 -2.92 -10.11 11.67
CA LEU A 13 -4.13 -9.32 11.89
C LEU A 13 -5.33 -9.98 11.19
N LYS A 14 -6.33 -10.41 11.97
CA LYS A 14 -7.58 -10.94 11.41
C LYS A 14 -8.31 -9.84 10.63
N ASN A 15 -8.92 -10.23 9.51
CA ASN A 15 -9.82 -9.34 8.77
C ASN A 15 -11.14 -9.25 9.54
N GLU A 16 -11.15 -8.41 10.58
CA GLU A 16 -12.36 -8.07 11.31
C GLU A 16 -13.18 -7.05 10.51
N ASN A 17 -14.51 -7.07 10.69
CA ASN A 17 -15.39 -6.12 10.02
C ASN A 17 -14.88 -4.69 10.29
N LEU A 18 -14.65 -3.93 9.21
CA LEU A 18 -14.21 -2.53 9.19
C LEU A 18 -12.69 -2.28 9.24
N LEU A 19 -11.82 -3.29 9.36
CA LEU A 19 -10.36 -3.09 9.30
C LEU A 19 -9.89 -2.90 7.85
N LEU A 20 -9.43 -1.70 7.52
CA LEU A 20 -8.77 -1.39 6.23
C LEU A 20 -7.26 -1.49 6.40
N LYS A 21 -6.62 -2.39 5.65
CA LYS A 21 -5.16 -2.57 5.66
C LYS A 21 -4.52 -1.86 4.47
N VAL A 22 -3.66 -0.87 4.73
CA VAL A 22 -2.80 -0.22 3.74
C VAL A 22 -1.36 -0.64 3.99
N GLY A 23 -0.70 -1.20 2.99
CA GLY A 23 0.70 -1.59 3.06
C GLY A 23 1.60 -0.72 2.18
N PHE A 24 2.89 -0.75 2.47
CA PHE A 24 3.93 -0.11 1.67
C PHE A 24 4.94 -1.16 1.22
N SER A 25 5.30 -1.12 -0.06
CA SER A 25 6.33 -1.95 -0.66
C SER A 25 7.37 -1.05 -1.31
N CYS A 26 8.58 -1.10 -0.75
CA CYS A 26 9.71 -0.39 -1.29
C CYS A 26 10.75 -1.40 -1.74
N ASP A 27 11.02 -1.46 -3.04
CA ASP A 27 11.93 -2.43 -3.64
C ASP A 27 12.80 -1.79 -4.73
N THR A 28 13.92 -2.44 -5.03
CA THR A 28 14.99 -2.01 -5.94
C THR A 28 14.96 -2.72 -7.29
N LYS A 29 14.23 -3.84 -7.42
CA LYS A 29 14.18 -4.63 -8.67
C LYS A 29 12.78 -4.65 -9.28
N ASP A 30 11.86 -5.43 -8.72
CA ASP A 30 10.49 -5.62 -9.24
C ASP A 30 9.44 -5.14 -8.23
N PHE A 31 9.41 -3.83 -8.00
CA PHE A 31 8.56 -3.23 -6.99
C PHE A 31 7.07 -3.52 -7.21
N LEU A 32 6.61 -3.67 -8.46
CA LEU A 32 5.22 -3.98 -8.78
C LEU A 32 4.84 -5.43 -8.46
N GLU A 33 5.65 -6.42 -8.86
CA GLU A 33 5.37 -7.84 -8.61
C GLU A 33 5.35 -8.14 -7.10
N GLU A 34 6.35 -7.63 -6.37
CA GLU A 34 6.40 -7.80 -4.92
C GLU A 34 5.26 -7.05 -4.22
N GLY A 35 4.85 -5.90 -4.78
CA GLY A 35 3.66 -5.18 -4.32
C GLY A 35 2.37 -6.00 -4.46
N GLU A 36 2.14 -6.61 -5.63
CA GLU A 36 0.98 -7.48 -5.87
C GLU A 36 0.98 -8.72 -4.97
N LYS A 37 2.15 -9.31 -4.75
CA LYS A 37 2.32 -10.42 -3.83
C LYS A 37 1.97 -10.03 -2.40
N LYS A 38 2.51 -8.91 -1.89
CA LYS A 38 2.18 -8.40 -0.55
C LYS A 38 0.70 -8.05 -0.41
N LEU A 39 0.10 -7.46 -1.43
CA LEU A 39 -1.33 -7.14 -1.48
C LEU A 39 -2.17 -8.39 -1.22
N LYS A 40 -1.89 -9.50 -1.94
CA LYS A 40 -2.60 -10.78 -1.80
C LYS A 40 -2.27 -11.50 -0.49
N GLU A 41 -0.99 -11.69 -0.18
CA GLU A 41 -0.56 -12.49 0.97
C GLU A 41 -0.95 -11.90 2.32
N LYS A 42 -1.04 -10.56 2.40
CA LYS A 42 -1.36 -9.83 3.64
C LYS A 42 -2.81 -9.32 3.68
N GLY A 43 -3.59 -9.57 2.63
CA GLY A 43 -4.98 -9.12 2.51
C GLY A 43 -5.11 -7.60 2.61
N LEU A 44 -4.28 -6.86 1.87
CA LEU A 44 -4.29 -5.41 1.87
C LEU A 44 -5.37 -4.88 0.92
N ALA A 45 -6.06 -3.82 1.32
CA ALA A 45 -6.98 -3.09 0.46
C ALA A 45 -6.21 -2.25 -0.58
N ILE A 46 -5.11 -1.63 -0.13
CA ILE A 46 -4.23 -0.79 -0.94
C ILE A 46 -2.78 -1.13 -0.61
N CYS A 47 -1.95 -1.34 -1.63
CA CYS A 47 -0.50 -1.42 -1.49
C CYS A 47 0.15 -0.25 -2.22
N VAL A 48 0.82 0.62 -1.47
CA VAL A 48 1.66 1.69 -2.02
C VAL A 48 2.98 1.08 -2.45
N VAL A 49 3.35 1.31 -3.70
CA VAL A 49 4.61 0.80 -4.26
C VAL A 49 5.47 1.97 -4.72
N ASN A 50 6.68 2.07 -4.18
CA ASN A 50 7.61 3.14 -4.52
C ASN A 50 9.06 2.65 -4.64
N PRO A 51 9.86 3.22 -5.56
CA PRO A 51 11.29 2.91 -5.65
C PRO A 51 12.06 3.32 -4.38
N ALA A 52 13.11 2.58 -4.02
CA ALA A 52 13.93 2.81 -2.81
C ALA A 52 14.54 4.22 -2.74
N GLU A 53 14.83 4.82 -3.89
CA GLU A 53 15.43 6.15 -4.02
C GLU A 53 14.51 7.26 -3.48
N THR A 54 13.21 6.98 -3.35
CA THR A 54 12.22 7.95 -2.87
C THR A 54 12.09 7.97 -1.34
N ILE A 55 12.64 6.98 -0.61
CA ILE A 55 12.56 6.91 0.85
C ILE A 55 13.26 8.13 1.49
N SER A 56 14.46 8.46 1.05
CA SER A 56 15.26 9.56 1.61
C SER A 56 14.98 10.92 0.98
N ASN A 57 14.13 10.97 -0.05
CA ASN A 57 13.81 12.19 -0.79
C ASN A 57 12.63 12.96 -0.15
N LYS A 58 12.50 14.25 -0.43
CA LYS A 58 11.32 15.07 -0.07
C LYS A 58 10.11 14.75 -0.97
N GLU A 59 10.38 14.20 -2.14
CA GLU A 59 9.40 13.83 -3.15
C GLU A 59 9.28 12.32 -3.29
N ILE A 60 8.11 11.86 -3.72
CA ILE A 60 7.80 10.46 -3.98
C ILE A 60 7.17 10.30 -5.36
N LYS A 61 7.55 9.24 -6.06
CA LYS A 61 6.83 8.69 -7.21
C LYS A 61 6.35 7.30 -6.79
N ALA A 62 5.05 7.07 -6.83
CA ALA A 62 4.45 5.84 -6.33
C ALA A 62 3.37 5.33 -7.29
N THR A 63 3.14 4.03 -7.23
CA THR A 63 1.98 3.36 -7.84
C THR A 63 1.14 2.79 -6.71
N LEU A 64 -0.17 2.98 -6.78
CA LEU A 64 -1.12 2.34 -5.87
C LEU A 64 -1.66 1.08 -6.54
N LEU A 65 -1.60 -0.05 -5.83
CA LEU A 65 -2.23 -1.30 -6.21
C LEU A 65 -3.46 -1.52 -5.32
N PHE A 66 -4.59 -1.85 -5.93
CA PHE A 66 -5.86 -2.03 -5.22
C PHE A 66 -6.25 -3.51 -5.19
N GLU A 67 -6.94 -3.94 -4.13
CA GLU A 67 -7.41 -5.33 -3.97
C GLU A 67 -8.32 -5.83 -5.11
N ASN A 68 -8.98 -4.92 -5.83
CA ASN A 68 -9.81 -5.24 -6.99
C ASN A 68 -9.00 -5.51 -8.28
N GLY A 69 -7.67 -5.35 -8.22
CA GLY A 69 -6.75 -5.51 -9.35
C GLY A 69 -6.37 -4.20 -10.05
N ASP A 70 -7.00 -3.08 -9.70
CA ASP A 70 -6.70 -1.79 -10.31
C ASP A 70 -5.31 -1.28 -9.92
N LYS A 71 -4.75 -0.45 -10.80
CA LYS A 71 -3.45 0.20 -10.60
C LYS A 71 -3.56 1.68 -10.92
N LYS A 72 -2.97 2.51 -10.07
CA LYS A 72 -2.92 3.96 -10.27
C LYS A 72 -1.50 4.47 -10.14
N GLU A 73 -0.89 4.79 -11.28
CA GLU A 73 0.39 5.49 -11.30
C GLU A 73 0.19 6.96 -10.93
N LEU A 74 0.97 7.43 -9.96
CA LEU A 74 0.94 8.82 -9.53
C LEU A 74 2.16 9.57 -10.05
N PRO A 75 2.01 10.85 -10.45
CA PRO A 75 3.14 11.68 -10.79
C PRO A 75 4.05 11.89 -9.57
N LYS A 76 5.30 12.30 -9.82
CA LYS A 76 6.21 12.69 -8.74
C LYS A 76 5.64 13.91 -8.02
N MET A 77 5.54 13.84 -6.70
CA MET A 77 4.96 14.92 -5.87
C MET A 77 5.64 14.97 -4.49
N SER A 78 5.37 16.00 -3.69
CA SER A 78 5.88 16.06 -2.33
C SER A 78 5.27 14.93 -1.47
N LYS A 79 6.00 14.47 -0.45
CA LYS A 79 5.46 13.48 0.51
C LYS A 79 4.17 13.93 1.20
N LYS A 80 4.00 15.24 1.39
CA LYS A 80 2.79 15.81 1.98
C LYS A 80 1.60 15.66 1.02
N ASP A 81 1.79 16.02 -0.24
CA ASP A 81 0.74 15.90 -1.26
C ASP A 81 0.40 14.43 -1.51
N PHE A 82 1.40 13.55 -1.51
CA PHE A 82 1.17 12.11 -1.59
C PHE A 82 0.33 11.57 -0.43
N ALA A 83 0.60 12.00 0.81
CA ALA A 83 -0.19 11.59 1.97
C ALA A 83 -1.64 12.04 1.85
N LEU A 84 -1.89 13.28 1.40
CA LEU A 84 -3.24 13.78 1.13
C LEU A 84 -3.90 12.96 0.02
N LYS A 85 -3.17 12.66 -1.06
CA LYS A 85 -3.69 11.86 -2.15
C LYS A 85 -4.06 10.45 -1.71
N LEU A 86 -3.23 9.81 -0.89
CA LEU A 86 -3.51 8.49 -0.34
C LEU A 86 -4.76 8.50 0.55
N LEU A 87 -4.98 9.56 1.33
CA LEU A 87 -6.20 9.72 2.13
C LEU A 87 -7.46 9.82 1.24
N GLU A 88 -7.38 10.53 0.11
CA GLU A 88 -8.50 10.58 -0.85
C GLU A 88 -8.85 9.18 -1.39
N GLU A 89 -7.85 8.38 -1.78
CA GLU A 89 -8.10 7.02 -2.27
C GLU A 89 -8.67 6.10 -1.18
N ILE A 90 -8.21 6.27 0.07
CA ILE A 90 -8.77 5.56 1.23
C ILE A 90 -10.24 5.94 1.44
N GLU A 91 -10.59 7.22 1.31
CA GLU A 91 -11.97 7.69 1.44
C GLU A 91 -12.88 7.12 0.34
N LEU A 92 -12.39 7.06 -0.91
CA LEU A 92 -13.10 6.44 -2.02
C LEU A 92 -13.36 4.95 -1.77
N TRP A 93 -12.33 4.20 -1.36
CA TRP A 93 -12.47 2.79 -1.03
C TRP A 93 -13.48 2.56 0.10
N LEU A 94 -13.46 3.42 1.14
CA LEU A 94 -14.42 3.34 2.25
C LEU A 94 -15.86 3.55 1.78
N LYS A 95 -16.10 4.51 0.88
CA LYS A 95 -17.43 4.78 0.30
C LYS A 95 -17.95 3.60 -0.52
N GLU A 96 -17.08 2.95 -1.30
CA GLU A 96 -17.44 1.78 -2.10
C GLU A 96 -17.82 0.57 -1.23
N LYS A 97 -17.09 0.33 -0.13
CA LYS A 97 -17.31 -0.82 0.76
C LYS A 97 -18.40 -0.60 1.81
N ARG A 98 -18.74 0.66 2.08
CA ARG A 98 -19.85 1.06 2.96
C ARG A 98 -20.80 1.93 2.15
N PRO A 99 -21.62 1.33 1.25
CA PRO A 99 -22.67 2.10 0.61
C PRO A 99 -23.51 2.74 1.72
N ILE A 100 -23.57 4.07 1.71
CA ILE A 100 -24.32 4.86 2.68
C ILE A 100 -25.73 4.29 2.69
N GLN A 101 -26.14 3.79 3.85
CA GLN A 101 -27.50 3.30 4.11
C GLN A 101 -28.48 4.47 4.21
#